data_AF-A0A9W5ET08-F1
#
_entry.id   AF-A0A9W5ET08-F1
#
_cell.length_a   1.000
_cell.length_b   1.000
_cell.length_c   1.000
_cell.angle_alpha   90.00
_cell.angle_beta   90.00
_cell.angle_gamma   90.00
#
_symmetry.space_group_name_H-M   'P 1'
#
loop_
_entity.id
_entity.type
_entity.pdbx_description
1 polymer ?
#
loop_
_entity_poly.entity_id
_entity_poly.type
_entity_poly.pdbx_seq_one_letter_code
_entity_poly.pdbx_strand_id
1 'polypeptide(L)'
;MNIGYLENRTYKNNQGEDVAYIGGELRAVGLRVTPIALLPFNNKNNKPDAPFFTIMLPKDKSYKGYAQVVGSLWMRQSKDGKRYLSGYIETPITPKGKIYIALFEPTDENSTHKYEVVYSAPKESNSYGGLPVVEETVDSTSYDQNETIPF
;
A
#
# COMPACT_ATOMS: atom_id res chain seq x y z
N MET A 1 5.52 -3.75 13.04
CA MET A 1 6.57 -2.71 13.23
C MET A 1 6.05 -1.41 12.64
N ASN A 2 6.01 -0.29 13.39
CA ASN A 2 5.66 1.01 12.79
C ASN A 2 6.78 1.43 11.83
N ILE A 3 6.41 1.86 10.62
CA ILE A 3 7.33 2.26 9.55
C ILE A 3 7.03 3.65 9.01
N GLY A 4 6.15 4.43 9.65
CA GLY A 4 5.84 5.78 9.19
C GLY A 4 4.49 6.28 9.66
N TYR A 5 4.23 7.53 9.34
CA TYR A 5 2.98 8.23 9.64
C TYR A 5 2.53 8.99 8.40
N LEU A 6 1.22 9.01 8.17
CA LEU A 6 0.60 9.79 7.11
C LEU A 6 -0.26 10.89 7.71
N GLU A 7 -0.31 12.03 7.03
CA GLU A 7 -1.05 13.20 7.46
C GLU A 7 -1.75 13.86 6.26
N ASN A 8 -2.67 14.79 6.54
CA ASN A 8 -3.27 15.62 5.50
C ASN A 8 -2.23 16.67 5.06
N ARG A 9 -1.80 16.59 3.81
CA ARG A 9 -0.85 17.51 3.18
C ARG A 9 -1.54 18.28 2.06
N THR A 10 -0.97 19.40 1.67
CA THR A 10 -1.42 20.19 0.52
C THR A 10 -0.26 20.41 -0.45
N TYR A 11 -0.57 20.53 -1.74
CA TYR A 11 0.38 20.98 -2.74
C TYR A 11 -0.30 21.93 -3.73
N LYS A 12 0.49 22.83 -4.33
CA LYS A 12 0.01 23.69 -5.40
C LYS A 12 0.04 22.94 -6.73
N ASN A 13 -1.12 22.81 -7.37
CA ASN A 13 -1.19 22.26 -8.72
C ASN A 13 -0.66 23.26 -9.76
N ASN A 14 -0.62 22.86 -11.04
CA ASN A 14 -0.14 23.73 -12.14
C ASN A 14 -1.02 24.98 -12.36
N GLN A 15 -2.21 25.03 -11.75
CA GLN A 15 -3.15 26.16 -11.80
C GLN A 15 -3.03 27.05 -10.55
N GLY A 16 -2.12 26.73 -9.61
CA GLY A 16 -1.89 27.49 -8.38
C GLY A 16 -2.86 27.16 -7.24
N GLU A 17 -3.76 26.21 -7.44
CA GLU A 17 -4.76 25.79 -6.45
C GLU A 17 -4.13 24.84 -5.42
N ASP A 18 -4.52 24.98 -4.16
CA ASP A 18 -4.09 24.10 -3.08
C ASP A 18 -4.92 22.81 -3.11
N VAL A 19 -4.29 21.71 -3.50
CA VAL A 19 -4.89 20.38 -3.55
C VAL A 19 -4.46 19.60 -2.32
N ALA A 20 -5.43 19.20 -1.49
CA ALA A 20 -5.19 18.35 -0.34
C ALA A 20 -5.04 16.88 -0.74
N TYR A 21 -4.15 16.16 -0.07
CA TYR A 21 -3.95 14.73 -0.21
C TYR A 21 -3.46 14.13 1.11
N ILE A 22 -3.64 12.82 1.29
CA ILE A 22 -3.06 12.11 2.44
C ILE A 22 -1.70 11.58 2.00
N GLY A 23 -0.65 11.89 2.74
CA GLY A 23 0.70 11.45 2.40
C GLY A 23 1.67 11.54 3.55
N GLY A 24 2.87 11.03 3.33
CA GLY A 24 3.90 10.93 4.35
C GLY A 24 5.11 10.19 3.83
N GLU A 25 5.95 9.75 4.75
CA GLU A 25 7.19 9.04 4.44
C GLU A 25 7.22 7.69 5.14
N LEU A 26 7.66 6.68 4.41
CA LEU A 26 7.90 5.35 4.93
C LEU A 26 9.38 5.13 5.17
N ARG A 27 9.69 4.49 6.30
CA ARG A 27 11.01 4.00 6.69
C ARG A 27 10.91 2.52 7.01
N ALA A 28 11.08 1.70 5.98
CA ALA A 28 11.22 0.25 6.13
C ALA A 28 12.69 -0.16 6.02
N VAL A 29 13.08 -1.23 6.71
CA VAL A 29 14.44 -1.79 6.64
C VAL A 29 14.76 -2.17 5.18
N GLY A 30 15.92 -1.72 4.67
CA GLY A 30 16.34 -1.98 3.29
C GLY A 30 15.79 -1.00 2.25
N LEU A 31 14.88 -0.10 2.63
CA LEU A 31 14.42 1.01 1.79
C LEU A 31 14.99 2.34 2.27
N ARG A 32 15.24 3.25 1.31
CA ARG A 32 15.41 4.66 1.65
C ARG A 32 14.10 5.20 2.19
N VAL A 33 14.17 6.31 2.93
CA VAL A 33 12.97 7.05 3.30
C VAL A 33 12.21 7.36 2.01
N THR A 34 11.01 6.79 1.89
CA THR A 34 10.26 6.77 0.62
C THR A 34 8.96 7.55 0.82
N PRO A 35 8.76 8.66 0.10
CA PRO A 35 7.51 9.39 0.18
C PRO A 35 6.39 8.54 -0.45
N ILE A 36 5.20 8.58 0.14
CA ILE A 36 3.99 8.00 -0.46
C ILE A 36 2.83 8.97 -0.36
N ALA A 37 1.89 8.85 -1.29
CA ALA A 37 0.61 9.54 -1.29
C ALA A 37 -0.52 8.53 -1.47
N LEU A 38 -1.65 8.77 -0.83
CA LEU A 38 -2.88 8.01 -1.02
C LEU A 38 -3.82 8.79 -1.92
N LEU A 39 -4.29 8.13 -2.98
CA LEU A 39 -5.30 8.66 -3.88
C LEU A 39 -6.59 7.85 -3.72
N PRO A 40 -7.76 8.48 -3.55
CA PRO A 40 -9.04 7.78 -3.55
C PRO A 40 -9.16 6.90 -4.80
N PHE A 41 -9.49 5.63 -4.61
CA PHE A 41 -9.66 4.72 -5.74
C PHE A 41 -10.94 5.08 -6.51
N ASN A 42 -10.82 5.22 -7.83
CA ASN A 42 -11.96 5.58 -8.67
C ASN A 42 -12.80 4.34 -9.03
N ASN A 43 -13.76 3.99 -8.17
CA ASN A 43 -14.64 2.84 -8.37
C ASN A 43 -15.84 3.13 -9.29
N LYS A 44 -15.61 3.54 -10.55
CA LYS A 44 -16.68 3.88 -11.50
C LYS A 44 -17.74 2.78 -11.71
N ASN A 45 -17.34 1.52 -11.52
CA ASN A 45 -18.19 0.36 -11.77
C ASN A 45 -18.76 -0.27 -10.49
N ASN A 46 -18.64 0.40 -9.32
CA ASN A 46 -19.11 -0.10 -8.03
C ASN A 46 -18.72 -1.56 -7.73
N LYS A 47 -17.47 -1.92 -8.04
CA LYS A 47 -16.95 -3.26 -7.71
C LYS A 47 -16.93 -3.41 -6.18
N PRO A 48 -17.50 -4.50 -5.63
CA PRO A 48 -17.67 -4.65 -4.17
C PRO A 48 -16.35 -4.82 -3.40
N ASP A 49 -15.29 -5.36 -4.04
CA ASP A 49 -13.95 -5.50 -3.44
C ASP A 49 -12.94 -4.50 -4.03
N ALA A 50 -13.42 -3.34 -4.46
CA ALA A 50 -12.54 -2.27 -4.91
C ALA A 50 -11.65 -1.76 -3.75
N PRO A 51 -10.40 -1.38 -4.03
CA PRO A 51 -9.59 -0.66 -3.06
C PRO A 51 -10.30 0.61 -2.58
N PHE A 52 -10.00 1.02 -1.37
CA PHE A 52 -10.39 2.31 -0.83
C PHE A 52 -9.41 3.41 -1.28
N PHE A 53 -8.10 3.09 -1.26
CA PHE A 53 -7.04 3.96 -1.77
C PHE A 53 -6.10 3.22 -2.71
N THR A 54 -5.54 3.97 -3.65
CA THR A 54 -4.33 3.60 -4.39
C THR A 54 -3.12 4.25 -3.72
N ILE A 55 -2.02 3.52 -3.61
CA ILE A 55 -0.76 4.07 -3.10
C ILE A 55 0.06 4.56 -4.28
N MET A 56 0.47 5.82 -4.23
CA MET A 56 1.28 6.47 -5.24
C MET A 56 2.67 6.79 -4.67
N LEU A 57 3.70 6.42 -5.41
CA LEU A 57 5.05 6.91 -5.24
C LEU A 57 5.17 8.22 -6.04
N PRO A 58 5.23 9.39 -5.37
CA PRO A 58 5.38 10.65 -6.08
C PRO A 58 6.73 10.70 -6.79
N LYS A 59 6.76 11.45 -7.88
CA LYS A 59 7.98 11.69 -8.65
C LYS A 59 8.87 12.68 -7.91
N ASP A 60 10.13 12.32 -7.72
CA ASP A 60 11.17 13.27 -7.33
C ASP A 60 11.45 14.28 -8.44
N LYS A 61 11.75 15.53 -8.07
CA LYS A 61 12.00 16.64 -9.03
C LYS A 61 13.08 16.31 -10.07
N SER A 62 14.10 15.53 -9.69
CA SER A 62 15.20 15.12 -10.56
C SER A 62 14.91 13.88 -11.40
N TYR A 63 13.85 13.13 -11.07
CA TYR A 63 13.53 11.88 -11.76
C TYR A 63 12.84 12.16 -13.09
N LYS A 64 13.34 11.59 -14.20
CA LYS A 64 12.77 11.82 -15.54
C LYS A 64 11.46 11.07 -15.78
N GLY A 65 11.21 9.99 -15.04
CA GLY A 65 9.99 9.19 -15.16
C GLY A 65 8.75 9.88 -14.57
N TYR A 66 7.67 9.11 -14.49
CA TYR A 66 6.39 9.53 -13.92
C TYR A 66 6.26 9.05 -12.47
N ALA A 67 5.35 9.68 -11.72
CA ALA A 67 4.90 9.12 -10.46
C ALA A 67 4.22 7.76 -10.73
N GLN A 68 4.38 6.82 -9.81
CA GLN A 68 3.98 5.44 -10.03
C GLN A 68 2.89 5.03 -9.05
N VAL A 69 1.89 4.30 -9.54
CA VAL A 69 1.01 3.53 -8.65
C VAL A 69 1.78 2.29 -8.23
N VAL A 70 1.96 2.13 -6.92
CA VAL A 70 2.81 1.07 -6.35
C VAL A 70 2.05 0.21 -5.37
N GLY A 71 0.72 0.31 -5.29
CA GLY A 71 -0.03 -0.47 -4.33
C GLY A 71 -1.46 -0.02 -4.17
N SER A 72 -2.16 -0.69 -3.28
CA SER A 72 -3.58 -0.47 -2.99
C SER A 72 -3.89 -0.81 -1.55
N LEU A 73 -4.89 -0.14 -0.99
CA LEU A 73 -5.37 -0.35 0.38
C LEU A 73 -6.88 -0.56 0.35
N TRP A 74 -7.33 -1.56 1.09
CA TRP A 74 -8.73 -1.89 1.30
C TRP A 74 -9.14 -1.52 2.72
N MET A 75 -10.39 -1.08 2.87
CA MET A 75 -11.01 -0.90 4.17
C MET A 75 -11.33 -2.27 4.76
N ARG A 76 -10.93 -2.48 6.01
CA ARG A 76 -11.12 -3.74 6.74
C ARG A 76 -11.61 -3.46 8.15
N GLN A 77 -12.04 -4.53 8.81
CA GLN A 77 -12.56 -4.50 10.16
C GLN A 77 -11.91 -5.62 10.97
N SER A 78 -11.40 -5.29 12.15
CA SER A 78 -10.78 -6.24 13.06
C SER A 78 -11.84 -7.03 13.82
N LYS A 79 -11.40 -8.05 14.55
CA LYS A 79 -12.30 -8.87 15.39
C LYS A 79 -13.02 -8.07 16.48
N ASP A 80 -12.40 -7.00 17.00
CA ASP A 80 -13.01 -6.07 17.95
C ASP A 80 -13.86 -4.97 17.28
N GLY A 81 -14.07 -5.06 15.96
CA GLY A 81 -14.94 -4.17 15.21
C GLY A 81 -14.31 -2.85 14.75
N LYS A 82 -13.02 -2.62 15.03
CA LYS A 82 -12.32 -1.40 14.62
C LYS A 82 -11.98 -1.43 13.14
N ARG A 83 -12.13 -0.27 12.49
CA ARG A 83 -11.83 -0.11 11.07
C ARG A 83 -10.38 0.31 10.87
N TYR A 84 -9.74 -0.22 9.85
CA TYR A 84 -8.41 0.18 9.41
C TYR A 84 -8.25 -0.10 7.93
N LEU A 85 -7.17 0.42 7.36
CA LEU A 85 -6.80 0.20 5.97
C LEU A 85 -5.66 -0.80 5.91
N SER A 86 -5.63 -1.64 4.87
CA SER A 86 -4.58 -2.64 4.73
C SER A 86 -4.42 -3.07 3.29
N GLY A 87 -3.23 -3.52 2.95
CA GLY A 87 -2.90 -3.90 1.59
C GLY A 87 -1.41 -4.11 1.41
N TYR A 88 -0.90 -3.71 0.27
CA TYR A 88 0.49 -3.93 -0.09
C TYR A 88 1.08 -2.79 -0.92
N ILE A 89 2.41 -2.70 -0.86
CA ILE A 89 3.26 -1.94 -1.77
C ILE A 89 4.05 -2.93 -2.61
N GLU A 90 3.98 -2.80 -3.92
CA GLU A 90 4.81 -3.53 -4.88
C GLU A 90 6.23 -2.99 -4.85
N THR A 91 7.20 -3.90 -4.77
CA THR A 91 8.61 -3.54 -4.65
C THR A 91 9.51 -4.66 -5.17
N PRO A 92 10.60 -4.33 -5.88
CA PRO A 92 11.55 -5.34 -6.34
C PRO A 92 12.44 -5.91 -5.23
N ILE A 93 12.38 -5.36 -4.01
CA ILE A 93 13.34 -5.73 -2.94
C ILE A 93 12.96 -7.01 -2.20
N THR A 94 11.71 -7.47 -2.30
CA THR A 94 11.26 -8.70 -1.65
C THR A 94 11.08 -9.82 -2.69
N PRO A 95 11.39 -11.08 -2.37
CA PRO A 95 11.27 -12.19 -3.34
C PRO A 95 9.87 -12.35 -3.96
N LYS A 96 8.82 -11.95 -3.23
CA LYS A 96 7.42 -11.99 -3.68
C LYS A 96 6.90 -10.66 -4.23
N GLY A 97 7.78 -9.68 -4.40
CA GLY A 97 7.45 -8.40 -5.02
C GLY A 97 6.53 -7.48 -4.20
N LYS A 98 6.22 -7.80 -2.94
CA LYS A 98 5.26 -7.07 -2.10
C LYS A 98 5.77 -6.83 -0.68
N ILE A 99 5.41 -5.69 -0.12
CA ILE A 99 5.49 -5.34 1.30
C ILE A 99 4.07 -5.13 1.80
N TYR A 100 3.65 -5.88 2.81
CA TYR A 100 2.31 -5.73 3.38
C TYR A 100 2.30 -4.66 4.47
N ILE A 101 1.28 -3.80 4.40
CA ILE A 101 1.12 -2.70 5.35
C ILE A 101 -0.33 -2.62 5.84
N ALA A 102 -0.48 -2.08 7.05
CA ALA A 102 -1.75 -1.68 7.62
C ALA A 102 -1.66 -0.25 8.15
N LEU A 103 -2.76 0.50 8.03
CA LEU A 103 -2.90 1.89 8.43
C LEU A 103 -3.98 2.00 9.49
N PHE A 104 -3.59 2.39 10.69
CA PHE A 104 -4.48 2.59 11.82
C PHE A 104 -4.63 4.08 12.12
N GLU A 105 -5.80 4.50 12.59
CA GLU A 105 -5.89 5.83 13.18
C GLU A 105 -5.02 5.88 14.45
N PRO A 106 -4.32 6.99 14.72
CA PRO A 106 -3.49 7.10 15.90
C PRO A 106 -4.30 6.88 17.17
N THR A 107 -3.69 6.23 18.17
CA THR A 107 -4.33 6.05 19.47
C THR A 107 -4.27 7.30 20.35
N ASP A 108 -3.34 8.21 20.04
CA ASP A 108 -3.23 9.52 20.71
C ASP A 108 -4.21 10.51 20.10
N GLU A 109 -5.16 10.99 20.92
CA GLU A 109 -6.18 11.96 20.52
C GLU A 109 -5.60 13.33 20.11
N ASN A 110 -4.37 13.65 20.53
CA ASN A 110 -3.67 14.88 20.15
C ASN A 110 -2.78 14.70 18.92
N SER A 111 -2.79 13.53 18.28
CA SER A 111 -1.95 13.28 17.11
C SER A 111 -2.37 14.18 15.94
N THR A 112 -1.41 14.83 15.31
CA THR A 112 -1.61 15.55 14.04
C THR A 112 -1.61 14.61 12.84
N HIS A 113 -1.25 13.34 13.04
CA HIS A 113 -1.21 12.33 11.99
C HIS A 113 -2.61 11.78 11.71
N LYS A 114 -2.87 11.44 10.46
CA LYS A 114 -4.09 10.77 10.05
C LYS A 114 -4.00 9.26 10.18
N TYR A 115 -2.83 8.68 9.90
CA TYR A 115 -2.59 7.25 10.01
C TYR A 115 -1.20 6.91 10.53
N GLU A 116 -1.11 5.86 11.35
CA GLU A 116 0.12 5.14 11.64
C GLU A 116 0.27 3.97 10.66
N VAL A 117 1.45 3.87 10.02
CA VAL A 117 1.73 2.81 9.05
C VAL A 117 2.51 1.71 9.73
N VAL A 118 1.95 0.51 9.72
CA VAL A 118 2.53 -0.69 10.32
C VAL A 118 2.89 -1.69 9.24
N TYR A 119 4.16 -2.09 9.21
CA TYR A 119 4.63 -3.22 8.42
C TYR A 119 4.19 -4.55 9.04
N SER A 120 3.75 -5.46 8.17
CA SER A 120 3.50 -6.86 8.48
C SER A 120 4.38 -7.78 7.62
N ALA A 121 5.02 -8.75 8.25
CA ALA A 121 5.76 -9.77 7.52
C ALA A 121 4.79 -10.63 6.69
N PRO A 122 5.14 -11.03 5.45
CA PRO A 122 4.38 -12.02 4.73
C PRO A 122 4.27 -13.28 5.59
N LYS A 123 3.06 -13.78 5.81
CA LYS A 123 2.91 -15.09 6.45
C LYS A 123 3.38 -16.15 5.45
N GLU A 124 4.19 -17.10 5.92
CA GLU A 124 4.38 -18.34 5.17
C GLU A 124 3.01 -19.01 5.09
N SER A 125 2.47 -19.13 3.87
CA SER A 125 1.43 -20.11 3.64
C SER A 125 2.09 -21.48 3.85
N ASN A 126 1.47 -22.36 4.65
CA ASN A 126 1.92 -23.75 4.82
C ASN A 126 1.87 -24.58 3.51
N SER A 127 1.60 -23.96 2.37
CA SER A 127 1.91 -24.48 1.05
C SER A 127 3.38 -24.22 0.73
N TYR A 128 4.25 -25.14 1.18
CA TYR A 128 5.47 -25.47 0.45
C TYR A 128 5.05 -25.88 -0.97
N GLY A 129 5.22 -24.98 -1.93
CA GLY A 129 4.95 -25.23 -3.34
C GLY A 129 5.62 -24.16 -4.19
N GLY A 130 6.82 -24.48 -4.68
CA GLY A 130 7.45 -23.74 -5.78
C GLY A 130 8.71 -22.94 -5.42
N LEU A 131 9.82 -23.64 -5.14
CA LEU A 131 11.04 -23.26 -5.86
C LEU A 131 10.77 -23.55 -7.35
N PRO A 132 11.14 -22.69 -8.30
CA PRO A 132 10.96 -23.02 -9.71
C PRO A 132 11.90 -24.17 -10.06
N VAL A 133 11.33 -25.36 -10.30
CA VAL A 133 11.93 -26.32 -11.21
C VAL A 133 11.67 -25.76 -12.60
N VAL A 134 12.73 -25.50 -13.35
CA VAL A 134 12.63 -25.13 -14.77
C VAL A 134 12.21 -26.39 -15.52
N GLU A 135 10.92 -26.52 -15.83
CA GLU A 135 10.47 -27.34 -16.94
C GLU A 135 9.53 -26.50 -17.82
N GLU A 136 9.89 -26.44 -19.10
CA GLU A 136 9.20 -25.72 -20.15
C GLU A 136 7.78 -26.25 -20.32
N THR A 137 6.77 -25.47 -19.96
CA THR A 137 5.52 -25.27 -20.71
C THR A 137 4.60 -24.34 -19.93
N VAL A 138 4.34 -23.17 -20.50
CA VAL A 138 3.49 -22.12 -19.94
C VAL A 138 2.02 -22.50 -20.14
N ASP A 139 1.28 -22.71 -19.06
CA ASP A 139 -0.19 -22.73 -19.09
C ASP A 139 -0.74 -21.48 -18.38
N SER A 140 -1.55 -20.73 -19.12
CA SER A 140 -1.89 -19.31 -18.87
C SER A 140 -3.19 -19.11 -18.08
N THR A 141 -3.52 -19.97 -17.11
CA THR A 141 -4.88 -19.97 -16.50
C THR A 141 -4.98 -19.85 -14.98
N SER A 142 -3.89 -19.70 -14.23
CA SER A 142 -3.97 -19.68 -12.75
C SER A 142 -3.83 -18.27 -12.13
N TYR A 143 -4.87 -17.44 -12.23
CA TYR A 143 -5.04 -16.33 -11.28
C TYR A 143 -5.96 -16.79 -10.15
N ASP A 144 -5.37 -17.14 -9.00
CA ASP A 144 -6.11 -17.46 -7.79
C ASP A 144 -6.69 -16.16 -7.18
N GLN A 145 -8.02 -16.06 -7.13
CA GLN A 145 -8.76 -14.87 -6.70
C GLN A 145 -8.94 -14.77 -5.17
N ASN A 146 -8.23 -15.58 -4.37
CA ASN A 146 -8.49 -15.70 -2.93
C ASN A 146 -7.30 -15.33 -2.01
N GLU A 147 -6.52 -14.28 -2.31
CA GLU A 147 -5.55 -13.75 -1.35
C GLU A 147 -6.26 -12.97 -0.21
N THR A 148 -6.63 -13.67 0.87
CA THR A 148 -7.02 -13.04 2.13
C THR A 148 -5.77 -12.44 2.80
N ILE A 149 -5.69 -11.10 2.80
CA ILE A 149 -4.60 -10.34 3.42
C ILE A 149 -4.71 -10.42 4.96
N PRO A 150 -3.61 -10.63 5.71
CA PRO A 150 -3.66 -10.96 7.12
C PRO A 150 -3.79 -9.73 8.01
N PHE A 151 -4.95 -9.58 8.63
CA PHE A 151 -5.22 -8.69 9.75
C PHE A 151 -6.39 -9.22 10.58
#